data_AF-A0A7M3ZMP9-F1
#
_entry.id   AF-A0A7M3ZMP9-F1
#
_cell.length_a   1.000
_cell.length_b   1.000
_cell.length_c   1.000
_cell.angle_alpha   90.00
_cell.angle_beta   90.00
_cell.angle_gamma   90.00
#
_symmetry.space_group_name_H-M   'P 1'
#
loop_
_entity.id
_entity.type
_entity.pdbx_description
1 polymer ?
#
loop_
_entity_poly.entity_id
_entity_poly.type
_entity_poly.pdbx_seq_one_letter_code
_entity_poly.pdbx_strand_id
1 'polypeptide(L)'
;MDFRPSLSCKDKTFTISSITSGEALASVELDDEQMQALEASLTAELRVKFQVHGMHGRLNKIAPIIADGKAKKLATANWKTVQPVTME
;
A
#
# COMPACT_ATOMS: atom_id res chain seq x y z
N MET A 1 -4.71 15.08 6.87
CA MET A 1 -5.45 13.99 6.21
C MET A 1 -4.71 12.71 6.58
N ASP A 2 -5.29 11.90 7.46
CA ASP A 2 -4.62 10.73 8.04
C ASP A 2 -4.96 9.47 7.23
N PHE A 3 -3.94 8.74 6.82
CA PHE A 3 -4.09 7.45 6.14
C PHE A 3 -4.57 6.40 7.15
N ARG A 4 -5.84 5.98 7.02
CA ARG A 4 -6.49 4.98 7.89
C ARG A 4 -7.18 3.92 7.03
N PRO A 5 -6.49 2.82 6.68
CA PRO A 5 -7.09 1.79 5.85
C PRO A 5 -8.02 0.88 6.68
N SER A 6 -9.07 0.42 6.01
CA SER A 6 -9.97 -0.66 6.40
C SER A 6 -9.96 -1.74 5.31
N LEU A 7 -10.16 -2.99 5.73
CA LEU A 7 -10.17 -4.15 4.86
C LEU A 7 -11.58 -4.75 4.86
N SER A 8 -12.16 -4.93 3.69
CA SER A 8 -13.43 -5.65 3.53
C SER A 8 -13.33 -6.70 2.44
N CYS A 9 -14.15 -7.73 2.52
CA CYS A 9 -14.28 -8.75 1.49
C CYS A 9 -15.75 -8.99 1.19
N LYS A 10 -16.11 -8.94 -0.10
CA LYS A 10 -17.46 -9.17 -0.60
C LYS A 10 -17.41 -9.97 -1.89
N ASP A 11 -18.16 -11.08 -1.96
CA ASP A 11 -18.26 -11.92 -3.17
C ASP A 11 -16.88 -12.24 -3.79
N LYS A 12 -15.91 -12.68 -2.97
CA LYS A 12 -14.50 -12.93 -3.32
C LYS A 12 -13.66 -11.71 -3.71
N THR A 13 -14.24 -10.52 -3.72
CA THR A 13 -13.50 -9.28 -3.97
C THR A 13 -13.01 -8.70 -2.66
N PHE A 14 -11.70 -8.72 -2.46
CA PHE A 14 -11.04 -8.09 -1.33
C PHE A 14 -10.74 -6.63 -1.63
N THR A 15 -11.21 -5.73 -0.78
CA THR A 15 -11.13 -4.28 -0.98
C THR A 15 -10.42 -3.61 0.19
N ILE A 16 -9.52 -2.69 -0.15
CA ILE A 16 -8.87 -1.78 0.79
C ILE A 16 -9.53 -0.43 0.61
N SER A 17 -10.14 0.10 1.66
CA SER A 17 -10.79 1.40 1.67
C SER A 17 -10.15 2.32 2.70
N SER A 18 -10.28 3.63 2.50
CA SER A 18 -9.86 4.63 3.49
C SER A 18 -11.05 4.98 4.37
N ILE A 19 -10.95 4.78 5.69
CA ILE A 19 -12.01 5.13 6.66
C ILE A 19 -12.30 6.63 6.61
N THR A 20 -11.27 7.45 6.38
CA THR A 20 -11.38 8.91 6.42
C THR A 20 -12.09 9.48 5.19
N SER A 21 -11.93 8.86 4.02
CA SER A 21 -12.52 9.36 2.76
C SER A 21 -13.65 8.49 2.20
N GLY A 22 -13.83 7.27 2.71
CA GLY A 22 -14.76 6.27 2.17
C GLY A 22 -14.37 5.71 0.80
N GLU A 23 -13.25 6.16 0.24
CA GLU A 23 -12.80 5.79 -1.10
C GLU A 23 -12.13 4.43 -1.10
N ALA A 24 -12.41 3.61 -2.12
CA ALA A 24 -11.70 2.37 -2.39
C ALA A 24 -10.31 2.69 -2.96
N LEU A 25 -9.27 2.29 -2.23
CA LEU A 25 -7.87 2.52 -2.60
C LEU A 25 -7.36 1.44 -3.56
N ALA A 26 -7.79 0.20 -3.37
CA ALA A 26 -7.43 -0.95 -4.19
C ALA A 26 -8.43 -2.09 -3.99
N SER A 27 -8.58 -2.94 -5.00
CA SER A 27 -9.38 -4.16 -4.94
C SER A 27 -8.67 -5.29 -5.66
N VAL A 28 -8.86 -6.52 -5.20
CA VAL A 28 -8.31 -7.74 -5.81
C VAL A 28 -9.31 -8.88 -5.67
N GLU A 29 -9.42 -9.73 -6.69
CA GLU A 29 -10.21 -10.95 -6.63
C GLU A 29 -9.41 -12.07 -5.96
N LEU A 30 -10.05 -12.78 -5.04
CA LEU A 30 -9.46 -13.91 -4.32
C LEU A 30 -9.90 -15.23 -4.94
N ASP A 31 -8.95 -16.14 -5.12
CA ASP A 31 -9.23 -17.53 -5.47
C ASP A 31 -9.85 -18.29 -4.27
N ASP A 32 -10.42 -19.47 -4.52
CA ASP A 32 -11.13 -20.26 -3.50
C ASP A 32 -10.26 -20.60 -2.28
N GLU A 33 -8.98 -20.93 -2.51
CA GLU A 33 -8.03 -21.22 -1.43
C GLU A 33 -7.75 -19.97 -0.57
N GLN A 34 -7.62 -18.80 -1.21
CA GLN A 34 -7.40 -17.52 -0.53
C GLN A 34 -8.63 -17.12 0.28
N MET A 35 -9.83 -17.32 -0.27
CA MET A 35 -11.10 -17.09 0.44
C MET A 35 -11.23 -17.98 1.67
N GLN A 36 -10.96 -19.28 1.54
CA GLN A 36 -11.03 -20.21 2.66
C GLN A 36 -10.06 -19.83 3.79
N ALA A 37 -8.84 -19.41 3.44
CA ALA A 37 -7.86 -18.94 4.41
C ALA A 37 -8.32 -17.66 5.12
N LEU A 38 -8.95 -16.74 4.37
CA LEU A 38 -9.46 -15.48 4.89
C LEU A 38 -10.65 -15.69 5.85
N GLU A 39 -11.57 -16.58 5.50
CA GLU A 39 -12.71 -16.95 6.37
C GLU A 39 -12.25 -17.60 7.67
N ALA A 40 -11.15 -18.35 7.65
CA ALA A 40 -10.57 -18.98 8.83
C ALA A 40 -9.85 -17.98 9.76
N SER A 41 -9.14 -17.00 9.21
CA SER A 41 -8.33 -16.05 10.01
C SER A 41 -9.06 -14.77 10.38
N LEU A 42 -10.04 -14.34 9.55
CA LEU A 42 -10.70 -13.03 9.59
C LEU A 42 -9.74 -11.82 9.68
N THR A 43 -8.49 -12.03 9.29
CA THR A 43 -7.39 -11.06 9.42
C THR A 43 -6.46 -11.15 8.23
N ALA A 44 -5.89 -10.02 7.83
CA ALA A 44 -4.94 -9.94 6.73
C ALA A 44 -3.74 -9.04 7.08
N GLU A 45 -2.58 -9.37 6.51
CA GLU A 45 -1.38 -8.54 6.59
C GLU A 45 -1.41 -7.48 5.48
N LEU A 46 -1.49 -6.21 5.87
CA LEU A 46 -1.41 -5.08 4.98
C LEU A 46 0.02 -4.54 4.93
N ARG A 47 0.58 -4.43 3.72
CA ARG A 47 1.86 -3.77 3.47
C ARG A 47 1.66 -2.58 2.56
N VAL A 48 2.00 -1.39 3.07
CA VAL A 48 1.89 -0.13 2.33
C VAL A 48 3.29 0.41 2.08
N LYS A 49 3.56 0.72 0.81
CA LYS A 49 4.78 1.38 0.37
C LYS A 49 4.45 2.81 -0.01
N PHE A 50 4.86 3.76 0.80
CA PHE A 50 4.64 5.16 0.49
C PHE A 50 5.70 5.62 -0.51
N GLN A 51 5.24 6.07 -1.68
CA GLN A 51 6.09 6.77 -2.64
C GLN A 51 5.80 8.27 -2.54
N VAL A 52 6.86 9.05 -2.37
CA VAL A 52 6.72 10.51 -2.38
C VAL A 52 6.93 11.00 -3.80
N HIS A 53 5.85 11.48 -4.43
CA HIS A 53 5.94 12.17 -5.70
C HIS A 53 6.46 13.60 -5.46
N GLY A 54 7.52 14.01 -6.15
CA GLY A 54 8.01 15.41 -6.13
C GLY A 54 8.99 15.81 -5.03
N MET A 55 9.36 14.94 -4.08
CA MET A 55 10.46 15.24 -3.12
C MET A 55 11.85 15.20 -3.78
N HIS A 56 11.95 14.62 -4.97
CA HIS A 56 13.07 14.88 -5.86
C HIS A 56 12.71 16.08 -6.73
N GLY A 57 13.20 17.25 -6.38
CA GLY A 57 13.23 18.36 -7.33
C GLY A 57 13.95 17.90 -8.61
N ARG A 58 13.39 18.23 -9.78
CA ARG A 58 14.11 18.03 -11.04
C ARG A 58 15.24 19.06 -11.08
N LEU A 59 16.50 18.61 -11.14
CA LEU A 59 17.63 19.53 -11.25
C LEU A 59 17.49 20.31 -12.56
N ASN A 60 17.13 21.60 -12.49
CA ASN A 60 16.99 22.46 -13.68
C ASN A 60 18.34 22.82 -14.31
N LYS A 61 19.41 22.82 -13.52
CA LYS A 61 20.79 22.97 -13.97
C LYS A 61 21.59 21.79 -13.42
N ILE A 62 21.88 20.84 -14.29
CA ILE A 62 22.77 19.72 -13.98
C ILE A 62 24.20 20.23 -14.14
N ALA A 63 24.90 20.43 -13.03
CA ALA A 63 26.36 20.46 -13.03
C ALA A 63 26.80 19.00 -12.86
N PRO A 64 27.25 18.31 -13.93
CA PRO A 64 27.63 16.91 -13.82
C PRO A 64 28.85 16.80 -12.91
N ILE A 65 28.63 16.35 -11.68
CA ILE A 65 29.71 15.82 -10.85
C ILE A 65 30.05 14.47 -11.47
N ILE A 66 31.20 14.37 -12.15
CA ILE A 66 31.73 13.12 -12.71
C ILE A 66 32.24 12.27 -11.53
N ALA A 67 31.32 11.81 -10.69
CA ALA A 67 31.59 10.80 -9.69
C ALA A 67 30.78 9.56 -10.10
N ASP A 68 31.47 8.50 -10.48
CA ASP A 68 30.95 7.17 -10.81
C ASP A 68 30.43 6.45 -9.55
N GLY A 69 29.62 7.14 -8.74
CA GLY A 69 29.11 6.67 -7.47
C GLY A 69 27.63 6.33 -7.55
N LYS A 70 27.23 5.16 -7.04
CA LYS A 70 25.83 4.77 -6.84
C LYS A 70 25.07 5.90 -6.13
N ALA A 71 24.05 6.45 -6.78
CA ALA A 71 23.14 7.41 -6.17
C ALA A 71 22.60 6.84 -4.84
N LYS A 72 22.60 7.65 -3.78
CA LYS A 72 22.12 7.23 -2.45
C LYS A 72 20.60 7.00 -2.52
N LYS A 73 20.17 5.74 -2.45
CA LYS A 73 18.76 5.37 -2.37
C LYS A 73 18.16 5.94 -1.08
N LEU A 74 17.16 6.82 -1.19
CA LEU A 74 16.42 7.30 -0.03
C LEU A 74 15.70 6.11 0.63
N ALA A 75 15.58 6.16 1.96
CA ALA A 75 14.78 5.22 2.70
C ALA A 75 13.33 5.30 2.20
N THR A 76 12.77 4.16 1.81
CA THR A 76 11.34 4.09 1.46
C THR A 76 10.56 3.91 2.75
N ALA A 77 9.61 4.81 3.01
CA ALA A 77 8.69 4.63 4.13
C ALA A 77 7.79 3.44 3.81
N ASN A 78 7.98 2.36 4.58
CA ASN A 78 7.16 1.15 4.49
C ASN A 78 6.40 1.03 5.81
N TRP A 79 5.14 0.66 5.71
CA TRP A 79 4.30 0.37 6.87
C TRP A 79 3.69 -1.01 6.70
N LYS A 80 3.80 -1.82 7.75
CA LYS A 80 3.24 -3.17 7.81
C LYS A 80 2.36 -3.26 9.05
N THR A 81 1.17 -3.77 8.88
CA THR A 81 0.21 -4.01 9.97
C THR A 81 -0.61 -5.25 9.68
N VAL A 82 -1.16 -5.87 10.71
CA VAL A 82 -2.22 -6.87 10.58
C VAL A 82 -3.53 -6.17 10.94
N GLN A 83 -4.55 -6.32 10.10
CA GLN A 83 -5.86 -5.71 10.33
C GLN A 83 -6.97 -6.76 10.21
N PRO A 84 -8.07 -6.60 10.97
CA PRO A 84 -9.25 -7.41 10.80
C PRO A 84 -9.89 -7.13 9.44
N VAL A 85 -10.56 -8.14 8.90
CA VAL A 85 -11.28 -8.06 7.63
C VAL A 85 -12.77 -8.18 7.91
N THR A 86 -13.53 -7.20 7.46
CA THR A 86 -14.99 -7.23 7.55
C THR A 86 -15.54 -8.00 6.35
N MET A 87 -16.27 -9.07 6.61
CA MET A 87 -17.03 -9.78 5.58
C MET A 87 -18.36 -9.06 5.39
N GLU A 88 -18.67 -8.65 4.15
CA GLU A 88 -19.93 -7.98 3.77
C GLU A 88 -20.83 -8.85 2.90
#